data_AF-A0A6L3XXF4-F1
#
_entry.id   AF-A0A6L3XXF4-F1
#
_cell.length_a   1.000
_cell.length_b   1.000
_cell.length_c   1.000
_cell.angle_alpha   90.00
_cell.angle_beta   90.00
_cell.angle_gamma   90.00
#
_symmetry.space_group_name_H-M   'P 1'
#
loop_
_entity.id
_entity.type
_entity.pdbx_description
1 polymer ?
#
loop_
_entity_poly.entity_id
_entity_poly.type
_entity_poly.pdbx_seq_one_letter_code
_entity_poly.pdbx_strand_id
1 'polypeptide(L)'
;MKRFALAMVTLVVCAGAQAASEDVEMNLVTSQGVGQSIGTVKITETDKGLEFAPDLKALPPGEHGFHVHAKGSCQPAMKEGKPTAAEAAGGHLDPHNSGKHEGPEGMGHLG
;
A
#
# COMPACT_ATOMS: atom_id res chain seq x y z
N MET A 1 -36.53 -48.28 -13.43
CA MET A 1 -37.21 -47.36 -12.49
C MET A 1 -36.55 -47.57 -11.13
N LYS A 2 -35.63 -46.74 -10.63
CA LYS A 2 -35.85 -45.38 -10.13
C LYS A 2 -34.55 -44.59 -10.28
N ARG A 3 -34.51 -43.76 -11.33
CA ARG A 3 -33.68 -42.56 -11.39
C ARG A 3 -34.39 -41.51 -10.52
N PHE A 4 -34.07 -41.45 -9.24
CA PHE A 4 -34.43 -40.34 -8.35
C PHE A 4 -33.25 -40.19 -7.40
N ALA A 5 -32.17 -39.57 -7.88
CA ALA A 5 -31.84 -38.19 -7.53
C ALA A 5 -31.54 -38.11 -6.02
N LEU A 6 -30.33 -38.41 -5.53
CA LEU A 6 -29.05 -37.73 -5.82
C LEU A 6 -29.22 -36.25 -6.16
N ALA A 7 -29.90 -35.51 -5.29
CA ALA A 7 -29.92 -34.06 -5.30
C ALA A 7 -30.14 -33.55 -3.89
N MET A 8 -29.52 -32.41 -3.56
CA MET A 8 -29.58 -31.66 -2.29
C MET A 8 -28.46 -31.88 -1.27
N VAL A 9 -27.21 -32.01 -1.71
CA VAL A 9 -26.07 -31.51 -0.92
C VAL A 9 -25.19 -30.65 -1.82
N THR A 10 -25.67 -29.47 -2.18
CA THR A 10 -24.85 -28.36 -2.68
C THR A 10 -25.57 -27.06 -2.35
N LEU A 11 -25.66 -26.74 -1.05
CA LEU A 11 -25.93 -25.37 -0.65
C LEU A 11 -24.66 -24.58 -0.96
N VAL A 12 -24.73 -23.87 -2.09
CA VAL A 12 -23.70 -22.98 -2.62
C VAL A 12 -23.29 -21.99 -1.52
N VAL A 13 -22.05 -22.09 -1.07
CA VAL A 13 -21.39 -21.02 -0.33
C VAL A 13 -21.11 -19.91 -1.35
N CYS A 14 -22.07 -19.02 -1.54
CA CYS A 14 -21.79 -17.71 -2.11
C CYS A 14 -21.02 -16.91 -1.06
N ALA A 15 -19.71 -17.17 -0.95
CA ALA A 15 -18.80 -16.21 -0.34
C ALA A 15 -18.83 -14.98 -1.24
N GLY A 16 -19.56 -13.94 -0.83
CA GLY A 16 -19.51 -12.65 -1.52
C GLY A 16 -18.06 -12.19 -1.59
N ALA A 17 -17.66 -11.59 -2.71
CA ALA A 17 -16.40 -10.87 -2.80
C ALA A 17 -16.46 -9.72 -1.77
N GLN A 18 -15.86 -9.92 -0.59
CA GLN A 18 -15.53 -8.81 0.28
C GLN A 18 -14.36 -8.09 -0.36
N ALA A 19 -14.54 -6.80 -0.66
CA ALA A 19 -13.42 -5.92 -0.97
C ALA A 19 -12.42 -6.00 0.18
N ALA A 20 -11.18 -6.38 -0.12
CA ALA A 20 -10.14 -6.40 0.89
C ALA A 20 -9.82 -4.96 1.29
N SER A 21 -9.67 -4.74 2.59
CA SER A 21 -9.24 -3.46 3.14
C SER A 21 -8.16 -3.70 4.17
N GLU A 22 -7.10 -2.89 4.13
CA GLU A 22 -5.99 -2.96 5.05
C GLU A 22 -5.74 -1.60 5.68
N ASP A 23 -5.54 -1.57 7.00
CA ASP A 23 -5.15 -0.36 7.72
C ASP A 23 -3.63 -0.36 7.91
N VAL A 24 -2.96 0.60 7.25
CA VAL A 24 -1.50 0.75 7.33
C VAL A 24 -1.16 1.86 8.33
N GLU A 25 -0.50 1.49 9.43
CA GLU A 25 -0.02 2.47 10.40
C GLU A 25 1.15 3.29 9.84
N MET A 26 1.05 4.61 9.96
CA MET A 26 2.06 5.55 9.49
C MET A 26 2.80 6.18 10.67
N ASN A 27 4.13 6.15 10.60
CA ASN A 27 5.01 6.73 11.62
C ASN A 27 5.89 7.82 10.99
N LEU A 28 6.26 8.83 11.78
CA LEU A 28 7.31 9.76 11.37
C LEU A 28 8.64 9.03 11.26
N VAL A 29 9.48 9.42 10.31
CA VAL A 29 10.83 8.85 10.12
C VAL A 29 11.89 9.93 10.17
N THR A 30 13.04 9.58 10.72
CA THR A 30 14.22 10.45 10.84
C THR A 30 15.46 9.68 10.43
N SER A 31 16.61 10.35 10.29
CA SER A 31 17.88 9.66 10.06
C SER A 31 18.30 8.76 11.23
N GLN A 32 17.67 8.92 12.40
CA GLN A 32 17.90 8.10 13.58
C GLN A 32 16.99 6.86 13.66
N GLY A 33 15.86 6.82 12.93
CA GLY A 33 14.91 5.72 13.05
C GLY A 33 13.46 6.08 12.77
N VAL A 34 12.58 5.10 13.00
CA VAL A 34 11.13 5.25 13.04
C VAL A 34 10.73 5.87 14.38
N GLY A 35 9.93 6.94 14.32
CA GLY A 35 9.45 7.72 15.46
C GLY A 35 7.99 7.45 15.77
N GLN A 36 7.29 8.49 16.23
CA GLN A 36 5.90 8.38 16.66
C GLN A 36 4.94 8.03 15.51
N SER A 37 3.91 7.27 15.84
CA SER A 37 2.74 7.05 14.99
C SER A 37 1.95 8.35 14.81
N ILE A 38 1.50 8.59 13.58
CA ILE A 38 0.73 9.78 13.19
C ILE A 38 -0.65 9.44 12.64
N GLY A 39 -1.06 8.17 12.75
CA GLY A 39 -2.35 7.69 12.27
C GLY A 39 -2.21 6.57 11.26
N THR A 40 -3.23 6.39 10.42
CA THR A 40 -3.32 5.27 9.48
C THR A 40 -3.71 5.73 8.10
N VAL A 41 -3.33 4.95 7.08
CA VAL A 41 -3.95 5.03 5.75
C VAL A 41 -4.72 3.74 5.54
N LYS A 42 -6.04 3.85 5.36
CA LYS A 42 -6.86 2.72 4.96
C LYS A 42 -6.74 2.54 3.45
N ILE A 43 -6.34 1.36 3.02
CA ILE A 43 -6.27 0.96 1.61
C ILE A 43 -7.45 0.04 1.33
N THR A 44 -8.29 0.38 0.36
CA THR A 44 -9.45 -0.43 0.00
C THR A 44 -9.42 -0.77 -1.48
N GLU A 45 -9.63 -2.03 -1.82
CA GLU A 45 -9.85 -2.45 -3.21
C GLU A 45 -11.22 -1.97 -3.69
N THR A 46 -11.25 -1.29 -4.84
CA THR A 46 -12.49 -0.84 -5.49
C THR A 46 -12.49 -1.26 -6.96
N ASP A 47 -13.65 -1.16 -7.61
CA ASP A 47 -13.78 -1.40 -9.05
C ASP A 47 -12.93 -0.44 -9.92
N LYS A 48 -12.37 0.63 -9.34
CA LYS A 48 -11.55 1.65 -10.01
C LYS A 48 -10.06 1.58 -9.62
N GLY A 49 -9.65 0.58 -8.84
CA GLY A 49 -8.30 0.48 -8.28
C GLY A 49 -8.28 0.65 -6.76
N LEU A 50 -7.10 0.91 -6.21
CA LEU A 50 -6.91 1.09 -4.76
C LEU A 50 -7.29 2.52 -4.34
N GLU A 51 -8.18 2.62 -3.36
CA GLU A 51 -8.46 3.88 -2.67
C GLU A 51 -7.59 3.98 -1.41
N PHE A 52 -6.87 5.10 -1.27
CA PHE A 52 -6.06 5.42 -0.09
C PHE A 52 -6.74 6.52 0.70
N ALA A 53 -7.27 6.20 1.87
CA ALA A 53 -7.95 7.13 2.76
C ALA A 53 -7.07 7.43 3.99
N PRO A 54 -6.27 8.52 3.98
CA PRO A 54 -5.43 8.90 5.11
C PRO A 54 -6.26 9.51 6.25
N ASP A 55 -6.03 9.03 7.47
CA ASP A 55 -6.39 9.69 8.73
C ASP A 55 -5.10 9.99 9.48
N LEU A 56 -4.46 11.10 9.09
CA LEU A 56 -3.12 11.49 9.53
C LEU A 56 -3.14 12.85 10.24
N LYS A 57 -2.27 12.99 11.24
CA LYS A 57 -2.07 14.23 12.00
C LYS A 57 -0.59 14.62 12.08
N ALA A 58 -0.31 15.81 12.61
CA ALA A 58 1.05 16.30 12.87
C ALA A 58 1.96 16.43 11.62
N LEU A 59 1.36 16.55 10.43
CA LEU A 59 2.07 16.93 9.21
C LEU A 59 2.05 18.45 9.03
N PRO A 60 3.10 19.06 8.46
CA PRO A 60 3.03 20.44 7.99
C PRO A 60 1.86 20.62 7.01
N PRO A 61 1.11 21.73 7.09
CA PRO A 61 0.02 21.98 6.15
C PRO A 61 0.57 22.16 4.73
N GLY A 62 -0.12 21.57 3.74
CA GLY A 62 0.26 21.61 2.33
C GLY A 62 0.18 20.24 1.67
N GLU A 63 0.51 20.19 0.38
CA GLU A 63 0.61 18.94 -0.38
C GLU A 63 1.92 18.22 -0.07
N HIS A 64 1.87 16.88 -0.01
CA HIS A 64 3.01 16.00 0.22
C HIS A 64 3.02 14.92 -0.85
N GLY A 65 4.21 14.50 -1.30
CA GLY A 65 4.34 13.34 -2.19
C GLY A 65 3.91 12.06 -1.48
N PHE A 66 3.17 11.21 -2.16
CA PHE A 66 2.65 9.95 -1.62
C PHE A 66 2.94 8.82 -2.60
N HIS A 67 3.74 7.85 -2.17
CA HIS A 67 4.29 6.81 -3.04
C HIS A 67 4.41 5.46 -2.31
N VAL A 68 4.32 4.38 -3.08
CA VAL A 68 4.69 3.03 -2.64
C VAL A 68 6.15 2.76 -2.99
N HIS A 69 6.94 2.36 -2.00
CA HIS A 69 8.35 2.04 -2.19
C HIS A 69 8.57 0.54 -2.41
N ALA A 70 9.69 0.20 -3.04
CA ALA A 70 9.99 -1.17 -3.47
C ALA A 70 10.21 -2.18 -2.32
N LYS A 71 10.53 -1.71 -1.10
CA LYS A 71 10.77 -2.57 0.07
C LYS A 71 9.94 -2.10 1.26
N GLY A 72 9.33 -3.04 1.97
CA GLY A 72 8.56 -2.78 3.20
C GLY A 72 9.44 -2.52 4.43
N SER A 73 10.31 -1.49 4.38
CA SER A 73 11.15 -1.09 5.51
C SER A 73 11.20 0.41 5.66
N CYS A 74 10.72 0.93 6.79
CA CYS A 74 10.80 2.37 7.12
C CYS A 74 12.11 2.73 7.85
N GLN A 75 13.07 1.82 7.93
CA GLN A 75 14.33 2.04 8.63
C GLN A 75 15.26 3.01 7.88
N PRO A 76 16.10 3.78 8.59
CA PRO A 76 17.14 4.54 7.94
C PRO A 76 18.18 3.61 7.29
N ALA A 77 18.85 4.12 6.27
CA ALA A 77 20.02 3.48 5.67
C ALA A 77 21.04 4.54 5.21
N MET A 78 22.25 4.10 4.87
CA MET A 78 23.30 4.99 4.39
C MET A 78 23.08 5.35 2.92
N LYS A 79 22.92 6.63 2.62
CA LYS A 79 22.93 7.20 1.27
C LYS A 79 24.06 8.22 1.20
N GLU A 80 24.95 8.09 0.22
CA GLU A 80 26.05 9.06 0.01
C GLU A 80 26.88 9.34 1.29
N GLY A 81 27.12 8.30 2.10
CA GLY A 81 27.92 8.41 3.31
C GLY A 81 27.20 9.05 4.51
N LYS A 82 25.89 9.27 4.46
CA LYS A 82 25.08 9.79 5.58
C LYS A 82 23.87 8.91 5.87
N PRO A 83 23.42 8.81 7.13
CA PRO A 83 22.16 8.16 7.46
C PRO A 83 20.99 9.01 6.93
N THR A 84 20.13 8.40 6.14
CA THR A 84 18.96 9.04 5.53
C THR A 84 17.70 8.35 6.00
N ALA A 85 16.69 9.15 6.37
CA ALA A 85 15.41 8.66 6.87
C ALA A 85 14.73 7.72 5.85
N ALA A 86 14.23 6.58 6.31
CA ALA A 86 13.51 5.57 5.51
C ALA A 86 14.23 5.08 4.23
N GLU A 87 15.53 5.31 4.07
CA GLU A 87 16.27 4.92 2.86
C GLU A 87 16.27 3.40 2.62
N ALA A 88 16.04 2.59 3.67
CA ALA A 88 15.90 1.13 3.52
C ALA A 88 14.70 0.70 2.67
N ALA A 89 13.71 1.59 2.46
CA ALA A 89 12.56 1.36 1.59
C ALA A 89 12.97 1.23 0.11
N GLY A 90 14.15 1.75 -0.26
CA GLY A 90 14.61 1.82 -1.65
C GLY A 90 13.85 2.88 -2.44
N GLY A 91 13.93 2.79 -3.77
CA GLY A 91 13.21 3.67 -4.69
C GLY A 91 11.70 3.40 -4.71
N HIS A 92 11.01 4.15 -5.57
CA HIS A 92 9.61 3.93 -5.89
C HIS A 92 9.44 2.53 -6.49
N LEU A 93 8.28 1.91 -6.25
CA LEU A 93 7.95 0.60 -6.81
C LEU A 93 7.89 0.67 -8.35
N ASP A 94 8.94 0.18 -9.01
CA ASP A 94 9.07 0.21 -10.47
C ASP A 94 9.33 -1.19 -11.04
N PRO A 95 8.36 -2.12 -10.97
CA PRO A 95 8.55 -3.51 -11.43
C PRO A 95 8.82 -3.60 -12.93
N HIS A 96 8.47 -2.57 -13.70
CA HIS A 96 8.72 -2.48 -15.14
C HIS A 96 10.03 -1.79 -15.49
N ASN A 97 10.78 -1.29 -14.49
CA ASN A 97 12.03 -0.55 -14.66
C ASN A 97 11.89 0.61 -15.68
N SER A 98 10.80 1.36 -15.59
CA SER A 98 10.55 2.53 -16.43
C SER A 98 11.63 3.60 -16.26
N GLY A 99 12.17 3.74 -15.05
CA GLY A 99 13.12 4.80 -14.69
C GLY A 99 12.52 6.21 -14.74
N LYS A 100 11.19 6.35 -14.78
CA LYS A 100 10.50 7.63 -14.91
C LYS A 100 9.50 7.85 -13.78
N HIS A 101 9.35 9.11 -13.37
CA HIS A 101 8.38 9.53 -12.36
C HIS A 101 7.30 10.37 -13.05
N GLU A 102 6.13 9.79 -13.30
CA GLU A 102 5.07 10.41 -14.14
C GLU A 102 3.70 10.51 -13.44
N GLY A 103 3.62 10.22 -12.14
CA GLY A 103 2.39 10.29 -11.36
C GLY A 103 1.39 9.14 -11.63
N PRO A 104 0.22 9.14 -10.96
CA PRO A 104 -0.72 8.01 -10.97
C PRO A 104 -1.36 7.74 -12.34
N GLU A 105 -1.41 8.74 -13.22
CA GLU A 105 -1.98 8.63 -14.57
C GLU A 105 -0.91 8.49 -15.67
N GLY A 106 0.37 8.42 -15.28
CA GLY A 106 1.51 8.39 -16.18
C GLY A 106 1.99 6.99 -16.56
N MET A 107 3.05 6.91 -17.37
CA MET A 107 3.71 5.66 -17.77
C MET A 107 5.11 5.55 -17.13
N GLY A 108 5.17 5.81 -15.81
CA GLY A 108 6.37 5.72 -15.00
C GLY A 108 6.37 4.49 -14.08
N HIS A 109 7.04 4.64 -12.94
CA HIS A 109 6.95 3.68 -11.85
C HIS A 109 5.48 3.56 -11.36
N LEU A 110 5.14 2.42 -10.76
CA LEU A 110 3.79 2.16 -10.22
C LEU A 110 3.64 2.63 -8.76
N GLY A 111 4.68 3.29 -8.23
CA GLY A 111 4.90 3.53 -6.81
C GLY A 111 4.86 4.98 -6.42
#